data_AF-A0A963TCS6-F1
#
_entry.id   AF-A0A963TCS6-F1
#
_cell.length_a   1.000
_cell.length_b   1.000
_cell.length_c   1.000
_cell.angle_alpha   90.00
_cell.angle_beta   90.00
_cell.angle_gamma   90.00
#
_symmetry.space_group_name_H-M   'P 1'
#
loop_
_entity.id
_entity.type
_entity.pdbx_description
1 polymer ?
#
loop_
_entity_poly.entity_id
_entity_poly.type
_entity_poly.pdbx_seq_one_letter_code
_entity_poly.pdbx_strand_id
1 'polypeptide(L)'
;MNSKTPNIRHLRAFREVARCGSISQAAERIHLSQPAITQALAKLEDGLGTPLFERRSDGMVLTDAGTQFHARVDRALDLVQAGAKEAVRLSTKRGNRGFANFDQLLTTPQLRALVAVSGAGNFTLAARSAGVSQPTLHRAARDMERLSGLSLFTRTAKGIDLTPAADVLAQSVKLAFSELDQGFTEISELLGVDMGRIVVGTMPLPRTFILPTAINALLKDRPDVRIQVVDGPYNDQLHGLRHGEIDILVGALRIPVPIDDIVQEALLSDPLVVVGRAGHPLAARDHVDMADLLAYPWAVPRQGTPTRARFDALFGDAEPPGGLVESSSLILIRGLLLDSDRLTLISAHQIRHERQLGLLTPLPVDLSGTARPIGITRRRDWRPTATQSLFLDCLRAAGAQAQAGVKS
;
A
#
# COMPACT_ATOMS: atom_id res chain seq x y z
N MET A 1 -14.19 1.21 -4.53
CA MET A 1 -14.19 -0.17 -4.02
C MET A 1 -15.04 -1.02 -4.94
N ASN A 2 -14.49 -2.11 -5.48
CA ASN A 2 -15.26 -3.06 -6.28
C ASN A 2 -16.42 -3.63 -5.42
N SER A 3 -17.59 -3.79 -6.02
CA SER A 3 -18.86 -4.15 -5.35
C SER A 3 -18.96 -5.61 -4.89
N LYS A 4 -17.84 -6.34 -4.74
CA LYS A 4 -17.84 -7.80 -4.51
C LYS A 4 -17.13 -8.25 -3.22
N THR A 5 -17.11 -7.43 -2.17
CA THR A 5 -16.70 -7.97 -0.86
C THR A 5 -17.68 -9.07 -0.44
N PRO A 6 -17.24 -10.32 -0.24
CA PRO A 6 -18.14 -11.42 0.08
C PRO A 6 -18.89 -11.19 1.38
N ASN A 7 -20.01 -11.90 1.53
CA ASN A 7 -20.68 -11.96 2.81
C ASN A 7 -19.80 -12.70 3.81
N ILE A 8 -19.34 -11.99 4.86
CA ILE A 8 -18.43 -12.57 5.87
C ILE A 8 -19.04 -13.78 6.58
N ARG A 9 -20.38 -13.87 6.66
CA ARG A 9 -21.05 -15.06 7.21
C ARG A 9 -20.93 -16.27 6.28
N HIS A 10 -20.96 -16.07 4.96
CA HIS A 10 -20.72 -17.17 4.03
C HIS A 10 -19.26 -17.63 4.11
N LEU A 11 -18.31 -16.69 4.25
CA LEU A 11 -16.90 -17.02 4.45
C LEU A 11 -16.65 -17.84 5.72
N ARG A 12 -17.35 -17.53 6.81
CA ARG A 12 -17.32 -18.33 8.05
C ARG A 12 -17.88 -19.73 7.85
N ALA A 13 -19.02 -19.85 7.16
CA ALA A 13 -19.60 -21.15 6.83
C ALA A 13 -18.64 -21.98 5.96
N PHE A 14 -18.03 -21.37 4.94
CA PHE A 14 -17.01 -21.98 4.10
C PHE A 14 -15.81 -22.49 4.91
N ARG A 15 -15.23 -21.64 5.77
CA ARG A 15 -14.13 -22.04 6.67
C ARG A 15 -14.52 -23.19 7.59
N GLU A 16 -15.72 -23.18 8.16
CA GLU A 16 -16.13 -24.24 9.09
C GLU A 16 -16.36 -25.58 8.36
N VAL A 17 -16.98 -25.56 7.18
CA VAL A 17 -17.15 -26.79 6.38
C VAL A 17 -15.80 -27.35 5.97
N ALA A 18 -14.85 -26.49 5.57
CA ALA A 18 -13.47 -26.90 5.25
C ALA A 18 -12.76 -27.55 6.45
N ARG A 19 -13.01 -27.08 7.68
CA ARG A 19 -12.43 -27.64 8.90
C ARG A 19 -13.07 -28.95 9.34
N CYS A 20 -14.38 -29.10 9.20
CA CYS A 20 -15.11 -30.28 9.68
C CYS A 20 -15.26 -31.39 8.62
N GLY A 21 -15.08 -31.08 7.34
CA GLY A 21 -15.38 -32.01 6.24
C GLY A 21 -16.88 -32.37 6.13
N SER A 22 -17.76 -31.64 6.81
CA SER A 22 -19.20 -31.96 6.90
C SER A 22 -20.06 -30.73 7.07
N ILE A 23 -21.09 -30.59 6.21
CA ILE A 23 -22.10 -29.52 6.31
C ILE A 23 -22.89 -29.63 7.62
N SER A 24 -23.26 -30.85 8.03
CA SER A 24 -24.05 -31.08 9.24
C SER A 24 -23.30 -30.67 10.50
N GLN A 25 -22.03 -31.08 10.62
CA GLN A 25 -21.21 -30.71 11.79
C GLN A 25 -20.91 -29.21 11.81
N ALA A 26 -20.64 -28.61 10.65
CA ALA A 26 -20.45 -27.17 10.55
C ALA A 26 -21.70 -26.41 10.99
N ALA A 27 -22.90 -26.83 10.55
CA ALA A 27 -24.18 -26.23 10.89
C ALA A 27 -24.40 -26.17 12.41
N GLU A 28 -24.11 -27.27 13.11
CA GLU A 28 -24.20 -27.33 14.58
C GLU A 28 -23.23 -26.35 15.26
N ARG A 29 -21.97 -26.30 14.78
CA ARG A 29 -20.91 -25.48 15.40
C ARG A 29 -21.07 -23.98 15.24
N ILE A 30 -21.57 -23.51 14.09
CA ILE A 30 -21.80 -22.09 13.85
C ILE A 30 -23.28 -21.69 14.02
N HIS A 31 -24.10 -22.57 14.59
CA HIS A 31 -25.52 -22.37 14.89
C HIS A 31 -26.33 -21.88 13.68
N LEU A 32 -26.11 -22.50 12.52
CA LEU A 32 -26.90 -22.28 11.30
C LEU A 32 -27.63 -23.55 10.91
N SER A 33 -28.67 -23.44 10.07
CA SER A 33 -29.29 -24.62 9.47
C SER A 33 -28.43 -25.16 8.32
N GLN A 34 -28.48 -26.47 8.06
CA GLN A 34 -27.77 -27.05 6.91
C GLN A 34 -28.17 -26.40 5.58
N PRO A 35 -29.46 -26.11 5.27
CA PRO A 35 -29.82 -25.38 4.07
C PRO A 35 -29.19 -23.99 3.96
N ALA A 36 -29.00 -23.29 5.10
CA ALA A 36 -28.34 -21.98 5.11
C ALA A 36 -26.84 -22.08 4.77
N ILE A 37 -26.15 -23.13 5.26
CA ILE A 37 -24.75 -23.39 4.86
C ILE A 37 -24.67 -23.74 3.38
N THR A 38 -25.51 -24.67 2.90
CA THR A 38 -25.52 -25.05 1.48
C THR A 38 -25.75 -23.83 0.58
N GLN A 39 -26.71 -22.96 0.92
CA GLN A 39 -26.97 -21.73 0.17
C GLN A 39 -25.79 -20.74 0.26
N ALA A 40 -25.12 -20.65 1.41
CA ALA A 40 -23.96 -19.79 1.58
C ALA A 40 -22.77 -20.24 0.70
N LEU A 41 -22.52 -21.55 0.63
CA LEU A 41 -21.49 -22.13 -0.23
C LEU A 41 -21.81 -21.91 -1.71
N ALA A 42 -23.04 -22.23 -2.13
CA ALA A 42 -23.47 -22.03 -3.51
C ALA A 42 -23.29 -20.57 -3.96
N LYS A 43 -23.65 -19.59 -3.12
CA LYS A 43 -23.44 -18.16 -3.43
C LYS A 43 -21.96 -17.77 -3.53
N LEU A 44 -21.06 -18.44 -2.83
CA LEU A 44 -19.62 -18.20 -2.96
C LEU A 44 -19.10 -18.82 -4.27
N GLU A 45 -19.49 -20.06 -4.56
CA GLU A 45 -19.14 -20.78 -5.79
C GLU A 45 -19.64 -20.04 -7.04
N ASP A 46 -20.89 -19.56 -7.03
CA ASP A 46 -21.45 -18.71 -8.09
C ASP A 46 -20.64 -17.42 -8.29
N GLY A 47 -20.20 -16.82 -7.19
CA GLY A 47 -19.41 -15.58 -7.22
C GLY A 47 -17.98 -15.78 -7.76
N LEU A 48 -17.43 -16.98 -7.57
CA LEU A 48 -16.09 -17.39 -8.01
C LEU A 48 -16.09 -18.07 -9.38
N GLY A 49 -17.23 -18.59 -9.83
CA GLY A 49 -17.38 -19.31 -11.09
C GLY A 49 -16.84 -20.74 -11.07
N THR A 50 -16.57 -21.31 -9.90
CA THR A 50 -16.02 -22.66 -9.74
C THR A 50 -16.47 -23.31 -8.43
N PRO A 51 -16.67 -24.64 -8.38
CA PRO A 51 -16.91 -25.35 -7.13
C PRO A 51 -15.70 -25.25 -6.19
N LEU A 52 -15.98 -25.05 -4.90
CA LEU A 52 -14.97 -25.03 -3.84
C LEU A 52 -14.88 -26.37 -3.11
N PHE A 53 -15.92 -27.21 -3.20
CA PHE A 53 -15.93 -28.54 -2.64
C PHE A 53 -16.34 -29.62 -3.64
N GLU A 54 -15.84 -30.82 -3.42
CA GLU A 54 -16.33 -32.06 -4.00
C GLU A 54 -16.98 -32.90 -2.91
N ARG A 55 -18.11 -33.51 -3.24
CA ARG A 55 -18.75 -34.49 -2.36
C ARG A 55 -18.18 -35.87 -2.64
N ARG A 56 -17.58 -36.47 -1.63
CA ARG A 56 -17.00 -37.82 -1.66
C ARG A 56 -17.66 -38.71 -0.60
N SER A 57 -17.36 -40.02 -0.65
CA SER A 57 -17.90 -40.99 0.30
C SER A 57 -17.48 -40.73 1.75
N ASP A 58 -16.36 -40.03 1.95
CA ASP A 58 -15.78 -39.63 3.24
C ASP A 58 -16.16 -38.20 3.67
N GLY A 59 -16.92 -37.45 2.88
CA GLY A 59 -17.45 -36.14 3.25
C GLY A 59 -17.30 -35.06 2.19
N MET A 60 -17.18 -33.81 2.65
CA MET A 60 -16.91 -32.64 1.81
C MET A 60 -15.41 -32.37 1.78
N VAL A 61 -14.81 -32.45 0.59
CA VAL A 61 -13.37 -32.24 0.39
C VAL A 61 -13.16 -30.99 -0.46
N LEU A 62 -12.16 -30.16 -0.13
CA LEU A 62 -11.86 -28.97 -0.93
C LEU A 62 -11.35 -29.35 -2.33
N THR A 63 -11.79 -28.64 -3.35
CA THR A 63 -11.12 -28.63 -4.66
C THR A 63 -9.77 -27.91 -4.57
N ASP A 64 -8.97 -27.90 -5.64
CA ASP A 64 -7.76 -27.07 -5.71
C ASP A 64 -8.09 -25.58 -5.55
N ALA A 65 -9.15 -25.11 -6.21
CA ALA A 65 -9.69 -23.76 -6.05
C ALA A 65 -10.17 -23.52 -4.60
N GLY A 66 -10.88 -24.48 -4.02
CA GLY A 66 -11.29 -24.47 -2.62
C GLY A 66 -10.10 -24.31 -1.67
N THR A 67 -9.02 -25.04 -1.90
CA THR A 67 -7.81 -25.02 -1.07
C THR A 67 -7.12 -23.66 -1.13
N GLN A 68 -6.95 -23.09 -2.33
CA GLN A 68 -6.35 -21.76 -2.48
C GLN A 68 -7.19 -20.66 -1.85
N PHE A 69 -8.51 -20.66 -2.11
CA PHE A 69 -9.41 -19.68 -1.55
C PHE A 69 -9.53 -19.80 -0.03
N HIS A 70 -9.54 -21.03 0.52
CA HIS A 70 -9.54 -21.28 1.97
C HIS A 70 -8.37 -20.61 2.67
N ALA A 71 -7.16 -20.69 2.11
CA ALA A 71 -5.98 -20.04 2.70
C ALA A 71 -6.13 -18.51 2.81
N ARG A 72 -6.79 -17.86 1.83
CA ARG A 72 -7.08 -16.41 1.85
C ARG A 72 -8.20 -16.07 2.82
N VAL A 73 -9.26 -16.88 2.86
CA VAL A 73 -10.39 -16.69 3.78
C VAL A 73 -9.96 -16.85 5.24
N ASP A 74 -9.15 -17.85 5.56
CA ASP A 74 -8.65 -18.09 6.93
C ASP A 74 -7.85 -16.87 7.42
N ARG A 75 -6.88 -16.41 6.61
CA ARG A 75 -6.11 -15.19 6.88
C ARG A 75 -6.98 -13.95 7.05
N ALA A 76 -7.96 -13.74 6.16
CA ALA A 76 -8.86 -12.60 6.23
C ALA A 76 -9.69 -12.59 7.52
N LEU A 77 -10.24 -13.75 7.92
CA LEU A 77 -11.01 -13.87 9.15
C LEU A 77 -10.14 -13.72 10.40
N ASP A 78 -8.91 -14.22 10.37
CA ASP A 78 -7.96 -14.09 11.47
C ASP A 78 -7.47 -12.65 11.65
N LEU A 79 -7.28 -11.89 10.55
CA LEU A 79 -7.03 -10.45 10.59
C LEU A 79 -8.17 -9.70 11.28
N VAL A 80 -9.43 -9.97 10.91
CA VAL A 80 -10.59 -9.35 11.56
C VAL A 80 -10.64 -9.70 13.05
N GLN A 81 -10.37 -10.96 13.41
CA GLN A 81 -10.34 -11.39 14.80
C GLN A 81 -9.22 -10.71 15.60
N ALA A 82 -8.01 -10.63 15.05
CA ALA A 82 -6.87 -9.97 15.68
C ALA A 82 -7.12 -8.47 15.89
N GLY A 83 -7.63 -7.79 14.86
CA GLY A 83 -8.00 -6.37 14.94
C GLY A 83 -9.09 -6.11 15.98
N ALA A 84 -10.08 -6.99 16.10
CA ALA A 84 -11.13 -6.88 17.11
C ALA A 84 -10.58 -7.04 18.54
N LYS A 85 -9.69 -8.01 18.77
CA LYS A 85 -9.01 -8.21 20.06
C LYS A 85 -8.16 -7.00 20.43
N GLU A 86 -7.39 -6.46 19.49
CA GLU A 86 -6.55 -5.29 19.74
C GLU A 86 -7.38 -4.02 19.98
N ALA A 87 -8.48 -3.84 19.26
CA ALA A 87 -9.42 -2.74 19.49
C ALA A 87 -10.00 -2.77 20.93
N VAL A 88 -10.33 -3.96 21.44
CA VAL A 88 -10.77 -4.12 22.84
C VAL A 88 -9.66 -3.77 23.81
N ARG A 89 -8.41 -4.16 23.53
CA ARG A 89 -7.23 -3.85 24.37
C ARG A 89 -6.96 -2.36 24.47
N LEU A 90 -7.09 -1.64 23.35
CA LEU A 90 -6.85 -0.19 23.26
C LEU A 90 -8.00 0.65 23.81
N SER A 91 -9.18 0.07 24.01
CA SER A 91 -10.34 0.81 24.52
C SER A 91 -10.18 1.16 25.98
N THR A 92 -9.95 2.44 26.27
CA THR A 92 -9.85 2.99 27.63
C THR A 92 -11.18 3.07 28.37
N LYS A 93 -12.30 3.11 27.64
CA LYS A 93 -13.66 3.05 28.18
C LYS A 93 -14.23 1.65 28.00
N ARG A 94 -14.53 0.97 29.10
CA ARG A 94 -15.54 -0.10 29.12
C ARG A 94 -16.89 0.59 28.97
N GLY A 95 -17.36 0.78 27.74
CA GLY A 95 -18.78 1.01 27.49
C GLY A 95 -19.62 -0.17 27.99
N ASN A 96 -20.95 -0.06 27.88
CA ASN A 96 -21.90 -1.15 28.15
C ASN A 96 -21.36 -2.50 27.64
N ARG A 97 -21.49 -3.58 28.42
CA ARG A 97 -20.93 -4.90 28.11
C ARG A 97 -21.28 -5.32 26.66
N GLY A 98 -20.34 -5.13 25.74
CA GLY A 98 -20.42 -5.66 24.37
C GLY A 98 -20.33 -7.17 24.37
N PHE A 99 -20.53 -7.79 23.20
CA PHE A 99 -20.39 -9.23 23.05
C PHE A 99 -18.90 -9.63 23.12
N ALA A 100 -18.58 -10.66 23.91
CA ALA A 100 -17.19 -11.11 24.12
C ALA A 100 -16.47 -11.52 22.82
N ASN A 101 -17.22 -12.00 21.81
CA ASN A 101 -16.73 -12.33 20.47
C ASN A 101 -17.54 -11.56 19.41
N PHE A 102 -17.63 -10.23 19.56
CA PHE A 102 -18.43 -9.41 18.65
C PHE A 102 -17.96 -9.51 17.19
N ASP A 103 -16.68 -9.82 16.95
CA ASP A 103 -16.12 -10.06 15.63
C ASP A 103 -16.95 -11.10 14.87
N GLN A 104 -17.35 -12.19 15.54
CA GLN A 104 -18.18 -13.28 14.99
C GLN A 104 -19.63 -12.85 14.66
N LEU A 105 -20.07 -11.71 15.19
CA LEU A 105 -21.40 -11.14 14.94
C LEU A 105 -21.38 -10.07 13.84
N LEU A 106 -20.19 -9.54 13.51
CA LEU A 106 -20.04 -8.52 12.48
C LEU A 106 -20.51 -8.99 11.11
N THR A 107 -21.10 -8.05 10.38
CA THR A 107 -21.59 -8.23 9.02
C THR A 107 -20.77 -7.41 8.03
N THR A 108 -20.76 -7.82 6.76
CA THR A 108 -20.03 -7.07 5.71
C THR A 108 -20.44 -5.60 5.63
N PRO A 109 -21.74 -5.20 5.72
CA PRO A 109 -22.12 -3.79 5.74
C PRO A 109 -21.52 -3.00 6.91
N GLN A 110 -21.43 -3.60 8.10
CA GLN A 110 -20.80 -2.96 9.27
C GLN A 110 -19.29 -2.76 9.03
N LEU A 111 -18.59 -3.81 8.58
CA LEU A 111 -17.17 -3.73 8.25
C LEU A 111 -16.88 -2.68 7.18
N ARG A 112 -17.71 -2.63 6.13
CA ARG A 112 -17.62 -1.59 5.09
C ARG A 112 -17.90 -0.19 5.64
N ALA A 113 -18.81 -0.04 6.60
CA ALA A 113 -19.08 1.25 7.22
C ALA A 113 -17.86 1.77 8.00
N LEU A 114 -17.19 0.89 8.76
CA LEU A 114 -15.95 1.24 9.46
C LEU A 114 -14.86 1.70 8.49
N VAL A 115 -14.61 0.92 7.43
CA VAL A 115 -13.62 1.26 6.39
C VAL A 115 -13.97 2.55 5.66
N ALA A 116 -15.25 2.77 5.36
CA ALA A 116 -15.68 3.97 4.64
C ALA A 116 -15.51 5.25 5.46
N VAL A 117 -15.69 5.18 6.79
CA VAL A 117 -15.48 6.33 7.68
C VAL A 117 -13.98 6.63 7.86
N SER A 118 -13.12 5.59 7.87
CA SER A 118 -11.65 5.67 8.03
C SER A 118 -10.92 6.63 7.06
N GLY A 119 -11.55 7.09 5.98
CA GLY A 119 -10.92 8.01 5.02
C GLY A 119 -11.77 9.21 4.58
N ALA A 120 -12.98 9.37 5.11
CA ALA A 120 -13.95 10.33 4.57
C ALA A 120 -14.10 11.61 5.41
N GLY A 121 -13.74 11.58 6.70
CA GLY A 121 -13.91 12.70 7.64
C GLY A 121 -15.37 13.10 7.94
N ASN A 122 -16.35 12.56 7.21
CA ASN A 122 -17.78 12.72 7.49
C ASN A 122 -18.61 11.57 6.90
N PHE A 123 -19.80 11.33 7.47
CA PHE A 123 -20.68 10.24 7.05
C PHE A 123 -21.25 10.39 5.64
N THR A 124 -21.39 11.62 5.12
CA THR A 124 -21.94 11.85 3.78
C THR A 124 -20.97 11.39 2.70
N LEU A 125 -19.70 11.78 2.80
CA LEU A 125 -18.64 11.32 1.91
C LEU A 125 -18.38 9.81 2.07
N ALA A 126 -18.42 9.29 3.31
CA ALA A 126 -18.29 7.87 3.56
C ALA A 126 -19.41 7.06 2.91
N ALA A 127 -20.65 7.54 2.96
CA ALA A 127 -21.80 6.84 2.39
C ALA A 127 -21.72 6.82 0.86
N ARG A 128 -21.29 7.95 0.28
CA ARG A 128 -21.05 8.08 -1.16
C ARG A 128 -19.94 7.14 -1.64
N SER A 129 -18.81 7.07 -0.93
CA SER A 129 -17.70 6.17 -1.29
C SER A 129 -18.05 4.69 -1.10
N ALA A 130 -18.91 4.37 -0.13
CA ALA A 130 -19.44 3.03 0.09
C ALA A 130 -20.59 2.64 -0.86
N GLY A 131 -21.16 3.59 -1.62
CA GLY A 131 -22.27 3.35 -2.52
C GLY A 131 -23.59 3.03 -1.80
N VAL A 132 -23.81 3.59 -0.62
CA VAL A 132 -25.05 3.39 0.18
C VAL A 132 -25.63 4.74 0.62
N SER A 133 -26.87 4.74 1.10
CA SER A 133 -27.45 5.93 1.71
C SER A 133 -26.74 6.27 3.03
N GLN A 134 -26.66 7.56 3.36
CA GLN A 134 -26.10 8.01 4.64
C GLN A 134 -26.81 7.40 5.87
N PRO A 135 -28.16 7.30 5.92
CA PRO A 135 -28.85 6.61 7.00
C PRO A 135 -28.46 5.13 7.15
N THR A 136 -28.26 4.41 6.03
CA THR A 136 -27.83 3.01 6.04
C THR A 136 -26.42 2.86 6.63
N LEU A 137 -25.48 3.72 6.21
CA LEU A 137 -24.12 3.71 6.72
C LEU A 137 -24.08 4.03 8.22
N HIS A 138 -24.81 5.08 8.64
CA HIS A 138 -24.87 5.48 10.04
C HIS A 138 -25.47 4.38 10.93
N ARG A 139 -26.53 3.69 10.46
CA ARG A 139 -27.11 2.56 11.18
C ARG A 139 -26.10 1.42 11.35
N ALA A 140 -25.40 1.04 10.28
CA ALA A 140 -24.38 0.00 10.34
C ALA A 140 -23.24 0.36 11.31
N ALA A 141 -22.77 1.61 11.30
CA ALA A 141 -21.78 2.11 12.25
C ALA A 141 -22.26 2.03 13.70
N ARG A 142 -23.50 2.46 13.98
CA ARG A 142 -24.10 2.39 15.33
C ARG A 142 -24.33 0.98 15.82
N ASP A 143 -24.78 0.09 14.95
CA ASP A 143 -24.93 -1.32 15.29
C ASP A 143 -23.58 -1.98 15.59
N MET A 144 -22.50 -1.58 14.91
CA MET A 144 -21.16 -2.04 15.24
C MET A 144 -20.72 -1.59 16.63
N GLU A 145 -20.90 -0.31 16.99
CA GLU A 145 -20.61 0.19 18.34
C GLU A 145 -21.42 -0.55 19.42
N ARG A 146 -22.70 -0.85 19.14
CA ARG A 146 -23.57 -1.61 20.05
C ARG A 146 -23.09 -3.05 20.23
N LEU A 147 -22.67 -3.72 19.16
CA LEU A 147 -22.17 -5.09 19.22
C LEU A 147 -20.83 -5.17 19.95
N SER A 148 -19.90 -4.26 19.64
CA SER A 148 -18.56 -4.26 20.23
C SER A 148 -18.52 -3.71 21.65
N GLY A 149 -19.47 -2.84 22.02
CA GLY A 149 -19.41 -2.06 23.25
C GLY A 149 -18.33 -0.97 23.25
N LEU A 150 -17.68 -0.74 22.10
CA LEU A 150 -16.60 0.22 21.92
C LEU A 150 -17.15 1.54 21.37
N SER A 151 -16.59 2.66 21.81
CA SER A 151 -16.73 3.92 21.10
C SER A 151 -15.79 3.86 19.90
N LEU A 152 -16.35 3.78 18.70
CA LEU A 152 -15.56 3.63 17.48
C LEU A 152 -15.35 4.97 16.77
N PHE A 153 -16.26 5.92 16.97
CA PHE A 153 -16.24 7.20 16.28
C PHE A 153 -16.21 8.36 17.28
N THR A 154 -15.44 9.39 16.98
CA THR A 154 -15.40 10.65 17.75
C THR A 154 -15.81 11.81 16.87
N ARG A 155 -16.47 12.80 17.47
CA ARG A 155 -16.74 14.08 16.81
C ARG A 155 -15.55 15.00 17.04
N THR A 156 -15.05 15.59 15.96
CA THR A 156 -13.99 16.59 15.98
C THR A 156 -14.49 17.88 15.32
N ALA A 157 -13.76 18.98 15.49
CA ALA A 157 -14.09 20.24 14.81
C ALA A 157 -14.09 20.10 13.26
N LYS A 158 -13.36 19.12 12.73
CA LYS A 158 -13.25 18.83 11.29
C LYS A 158 -14.28 17.79 10.79
N GLY A 159 -15.11 17.23 11.68
CA GLY A 159 -16.14 16.25 11.33
C GLY A 159 -16.11 15.05 12.26
N ILE A 160 -15.92 13.86 11.68
CA ILE A 160 -15.94 12.58 12.40
C ILE A 160 -14.65 11.84 12.13
N ASP A 161 -14.06 11.33 13.20
CA ASP A 161 -12.82 10.58 13.17
C ASP A 161 -12.97 9.23 13.85
N LEU A 162 -11.99 8.34 13.65
CA LEU A 162 -11.91 7.07 14.34
C LEU A 162 -11.30 7.25 15.74
N THR A 163 -11.73 6.44 16.71
CA THR A 163 -10.93 6.24 17.92
C THR A 163 -9.70 5.38 17.62
N PRO A 164 -8.65 5.38 18.45
CA PRO A 164 -7.51 4.47 18.28
C PRO A 164 -7.92 3.00 18.18
N ALA A 165 -8.94 2.58 18.93
CA ALA A 165 -9.50 1.23 18.85
C ALA A 165 -10.15 0.95 17.48
N ALA A 166 -10.90 1.92 16.95
CA ALA A 166 -11.50 1.78 15.63
C ALA A 166 -10.49 1.84 14.49
N ASP A 167 -9.41 2.63 14.64
CA ASP A 167 -8.35 2.75 13.65
C ASP A 167 -7.65 1.40 13.42
N VAL A 168 -7.25 0.71 14.49
CA VAL A 168 -6.62 -0.61 14.40
C VAL A 168 -7.58 -1.67 13.83
N LEU A 169 -8.87 -1.62 14.22
CA LEU A 169 -9.87 -2.51 13.63
C LEU A 169 -10.07 -2.21 12.15
N ALA A 170 -10.14 -0.93 11.76
CA ALA A 170 -10.30 -0.51 10.37
C ALA A 170 -9.12 -0.97 9.52
N GLN A 171 -7.89 -0.79 10.01
CA GLN A 171 -6.67 -1.29 9.36
C GLN A 171 -6.78 -2.80 9.10
N SER A 172 -7.10 -3.58 10.13
CA SER A 172 -7.22 -5.04 10.04
C SER A 172 -8.32 -5.48 9.06
N VAL A 173 -9.44 -4.77 9.04
CA VAL A 173 -10.55 -5.04 8.11
C VAL A 173 -10.19 -4.68 6.66
N LYS A 174 -9.46 -3.59 6.42
CA LYS A 174 -8.96 -3.26 5.07
C LYS A 174 -8.00 -4.35 4.57
N LEU A 175 -7.09 -4.82 5.43
CA LEU A 175 -6.19 -5.93 5.09
C LEU A 175 -6.97 -7.23 4.81
N ALA A 176 -7.99 -7.55 5.61
CA ALA A 176 -8.85 -8.70 5.37
C ALA A 176 -9.58 -8.61 4.02
N PHE A 177 -10.09 -7.44 3.65
CA PHE A 177 -10.69 -7.24 2.33
C PHE A 177 -9.67 -7.37 1.20
N SER A 178 -8.45 -6.87 1.40
CA SER A 178 -7.35 -7.06 0.44
C SER A 178 -6.99 -8.54 0.24
N GLU A 179 -6.97 -9.35 1.30
CA GLU A 179 -6.73 -10.80 1.21
C GLU A 179 -7.84 -11.51 0.41
N LEU A 180 -9.10 -11.12 0.62
CA LEU A 180 -10.23 -11.67 -0.12
C LEU A 180 -10.17 -11.29 -1.62
N ASP A 181 -9.88 -10.02 -1.93
CA ASP A 181 -9.71 -9.56 -3.30
C ASP A 181 -8.56 -10.31 -4.02
N GLN A 182 -7.46 -10.60 -3.30
CA GLN A 182 -6.38 -11.45 -3.81
C GLN A 182 -6.85 -12.90 -4.03
N GLY A 183 -7.68 -13.45 -3.14
CA GLY A 183 -8.28 -14.77 -3.34
C GLY A 183 -9.15 -14.85 -4.59
N PHE A 184 -9.99 -13.85 -4.87
CA PHE A 184 -10.74 -13.79 -6.14
C PHE A 184 -9.81 -13.73 -7.35
N THR A 185 -8.70 -12.98 -7.23
CA THR A 185 -7.70 -12.87 -8.30
C THR A 185 -7.04 -14.21 -8.58
N GLU A 186 -6.61 -14.93 -7.55
CA GLU A 186 -5.98 -16.25 -7.68
C GLU A 186 -6.94 -17.28 -8.31
N ILE A 187 -8.21 -17.29 -7.91
CA ILE A 187 -9.20 -18.18 -8.53
C ILE A 187 -9.47 -17.79 -9.99
N SER A 188 -9.52 -16.50 -10.31
CA SER A 188 -9.68 -16.04 -11.69
C SER A 188 -8.49 -16.46 -12.56
N GLU A 189 -7.26 -16.36 -12.03
CA GLU A 189 -6.03 -16.81 -12.70
C GLU A 189 -6.05 -18.31 -12.97
N LEU A 190 -6.51 -19.13 -12.00
CA LEU A 190 -6.71 -20.58 -12.19
C LEU A 190 -7.71 -20.91 -13.31
N LEU A 191 -8.72 -20.08 -13.50
CA LEU A 191 -9.71 -20.20 -14.57
C LEU A 191 -9.21 -19.63 -15.91
N GLY A 192 -7.94 -19.23 -16.00
CA GLY A 192 -7.31 -18.71 -17.21
C GLY A 192 -7.59 -17.23 -17.49
N VAL A 193 -8.09 -16.48 -16.51
CA VAL A 193 -8.42 -15.06 -16.63
C VAL A 193 -7.54 -14.23 -15.70
N ASP A 194 -6.45 -13.65 -16.25
CA ASP A 194 -5.55 -12.79 -15.46
C ASP A 194 -6.05 -11.34 -15.41
N MET A 195 -7.03 -11.08 -14.54
CA MET A 195 -7.53 -9.74 -14.25
C MET A 195 -6.85 -9.10 -13.03
N GLY A 196 -5.63 -9.53 -12.73
CA GLY A 196 -4.87 -9.09 -11.56
C GLY A 196 -4.76 -7.57 -11.47
N ARG A 197 -4.76 -7.07 -10.23
CA ARG A 197 -4.47 -5.65 -9.94
C ARG A 197 -3.25 -5.56 -9.04
N ILE A 198 -2.33 -4.66 -9.40
CA ILE A 198 -1.17 -4.33 -8.57
C ILE A 198 -1.23 -2.84 -8.27
N VAL A 199 -1.23 -2.48 -6.99
CA VAL A 199 -1.11 -1.08 -6.56
C VAL A 199 0.29 -0.81 -6.04
N VAL A 200 1.01 0.08 -6.71
CA VAL A 200 2.40 0.41 -6.42
C VAL A 200 2.50 1.84 -5.90
N GLY A 201 2.92 1.98 -4.66
CA GLY A 201 3.31 3.26 -4.09
C GLY A 201 4.72 3.61 -4.54
N THR A 202 4.97 4.87 -4.92
CA THR A 202 6.29 5.28 -5.42
C THR A 202 6.77 6.61 -4.87
N MET A 203 8.08 6.68 -4.65
CA MET A 203 8.82 7.93 -4.41
C MET A 203 9.42 8.46 -5.72
N PRO A 204 10.10 9.63 -5.72
CA PRO A 204 10.51 10.28 -6.96
C PRO A 204 11.41 9.46 -7.90
N LEU A 205 12.51 8.88 -7.41
CA LEU A 205 13.49 8.19 -8.27
C LEU A 205 12.88 7.02 -9.06
N PRO A 206 12.22 6.00 -8.44
CA PRO A 206 11.80 4.80 -9.18
C PRO A 206 10.91 5.07 -10.40
N ARG A 207 10.18 6.19 -10.43
CA ARG A 207 9.35 6.63 -11.56
C ARG A 207 10.13 6.87 -12.85
N THR A 208 11.42 7.14 -12.76
CA THR A 208 12.26 7.53 -13.91
C THR A 208 12.70 6.31 -14.74
N PHE A 209 12.92 5.17 -14.09
CA PHE A 209 13.50 4.00 -14.74
C PHE A 209 13.01 2.67 -14.16
N ILE A 210 13.13 2.46 -12.84
CA ILE A 210 12.82 1.15 -12.23
C ILE A 210 11.38 0.73 -12.52
N LEU A 211 10.41 1.61 -12.26
CA LEU A 211 8.99 1.30 -12.47
C LEU A 211 8.62 1.16 -13.94
N PRO A 212 8.95 2.11 -14.85
CA PRO A 212 8.66 1.92 -16.27
C PRO A 212 9.23 0.61 -16.83
N THR A 213 10.48 0.28 -16.50
CA THR A 213 11.13 -0.96 -16.95
C THR A 213 10.42 -2.20 -16.42
N ALA A 214 10.11 -2.25 -15.12
CA ALA A 214 9.44 -3.39 -14.50
C ALA A 214 7.99 -3.57 -15.00
N ILE A 215 7.26 -2.46 -15.18
CA ILE A 215 5.88 -2.44 -15.71
C ILE A 215 5.86 -2.98 -17.14
N ASN A 216 6.73 -2.46 -18.01
CA ASN A 216 6.80 -2.91 -19.40
C ASN A 216 7.19 -4.39 -19.51
N ALA A 217 8.10 -4.86 -18.65
CA ALA A 217 8.48 -6.27 -18.60
C ALA A 217 7.29 -7.15 -18.19
N LEU A 218 6.55 -6.79 -17.14
CA LEU A 218 5.38 -7.55 -16.69
C LEU A 218 4.28 -7.59 -17.77
N LEU A 219 3.93 -6.44 -18.35
CA LEU A 219 2.82 -6.34 -19.30
C LEU A 219 3.09 -7.05 -20.64
N LYS A 220 4.36 -7.38 -20.92
CA LYS A 220 4.71 -8.25 -22.05
C LYS A 220 4.20 -9.68 -21.85
N ASP A 221 4.28 -10.19 -20.62
CA ASP A 221 3.89 -11.56 -20.29
C ASP A 221 2.45 -11.65 -19.77
N ARG A 222 1.95 -10.58 -19.14
CA ARG A 222 0.61 -10.49 -18.53
C ARG A 222 -0.13 -9.21 -18.99
N PRO A 223 -0.65 -9.17 -20.24
CA PRO A 223 -1.17 -7.94 -20.86
C PRO A 223 -2.45 -7.39 -20.22
N ASP A 224 -3.25 -8.25 -19.58
CA ASP A 224 -4.56 -7.88 -19.00
C ASP A 224 -4.47 -7.36 -17.56
N VAL A 225 -3.28 -7.43 -16.95
CA VAL A 225 -3.04 -6.97 -15.59
C VAL A 225 -3.15 -5.45 -15.49
N ARG A 226 -3.88 -4.98 -14.48
CA ARG A 226 -4.03 -3.55 -14.20
C ARG A 226 -3.05 -3.09 -13.15
N ILE A 227 -2.16 -2.19 -13.52
CA ILE A 227 -1.19 -1.59 -12.60
C ILE A 227 -1.64 -0.17 -12.27
N GLN A 228 -1.79 0.13 -10.98
CA GLN A 228 -2.02 1.47 -10.50
C GLN A 228 -0.76 1.98 -9.79
N VAL A 229 -0.24 3.12 -10.23
CA VAL A 229 0.87 3.80 -9.57
C VAL A 229 0.30 4.96 -8.74
N VAL A 230 0.69 5.03 -7.47
CA VAL A 230 0.32 6.09 -6.55
C VAL A 230 1.61 6.77 -6.10
N ASP A 231 1.77 8.07 -6.38
CA ASP A 231 2.90 8.84 -5.90
C ASP A 231 2.49 9.75 -4.74
N GLY A 232 3.44 10.01 -3.85
CA GLY A 232 3.20 10.89 -2.72
C GLY A 232 4.30 10.86 -1.65
N PRO A 233 4.07 11.57 -0.54
CA PRO A 233 4.99 11.60 0.59
C PRO A 233 5.17 10.22 1.22
N TYR A 234 6.35 9.94 1.78
CA TYR A 234 6.66 8.63 2.38
C TYR A 234 5.63 8.16 3.41
N ASN A 235 5.20 9.04 4.31
CA ASN A 235 4.28 8.68 5.39
C ASN A 235 2.92 8.25 4.85
N ASP A 236 2.40 8.92 3.81
CA ASP A 236 1.12 8.59 3.17
C ASP A 236 1.22 7.25 2.43
N GLN A 237 2.35 7.02 1.74
CA GLN A 237 2.61 5.75 1.06
C GLN A 237 2.77 4.58 2.04
N LEU A 238 3.48 4.80 3.15
CA LEU A 238 3.63 3.81 4.22
C LEU A 238 2.27 3.53 4.88
N HIS A 239 1.46 4.56 5.12
CA HIS A 239 0.11 4.41 5.64
C HIS A 239 -0.76 3.57 4.70
N GLY A 240 -0.79 3.89 3.39
CA GLY A 240 -1.52 3.11 2.39
C GLY A 240 -1.03 1.66 2.29
N LEU A 241 0.29 1.44 2.37
CA LEU A 241 0.87 0.10 2.42
C LEU A 241 0.39 -0.67 3.65
N ARG A 242 0.40 -0.08 4.84
CA ARG A 242 -0.03 -0.74 6.08
C ARG A 242 -1.54 -1.03 6.12
N HIS A 243 -2.33 -0.32 5.32
CA HIS A 243 -3.78 -0.47 5.21
C HIS A 243 -4.24 -1.34 4.03
N GLY A 244 -3.34 -1.93 3.25
CA GLY A 244 -3.75 -2.75 2.10
C GLY A 244 -4.19 -1.94 0.88
N GLU A 245 -4.03 -0.62 0.90
CA GLU A 245 -4.36 0.27 -0.22
C GLU A 245 -3.24 0.27 -1.27
N ILE A 246 -2.01 0.01 -0.83
CA ILE A 246 -0.81 -0.22 -1.65
C ILE A 246 -0.31 -1.64 -1.38
N ASP A 247 0.09 -2.36 -2.42
CA ASP A 247 0.69 -3.70 -2.31
C ASP A 247 2.19 -3.60 -2.08
N ILE A 248 2.86 -2.73 -2.85
CA ILE A 248 4.31 -2.60 -2.92
C ILE A 248 4.69 -1.13 -2.91
N LEU A 249 5.59 -0.72 -2.01
CA LEU A 249 6.18 0.62 -2.02
C LEU A 249 7.60 0.57 -2.60
N VAL A 250 7.90 1.39 -3.61
CA VAL A 250 9.25 1.48 -4.20
C VAL A 250 9.82 2.88 -3.98
N GLY A 251 11.02 2.96 -3.40
CA GLY A 251 11.68 4.24 -3.15
C GLY A 251 12.85 4.18 -2.17
N ALA A 252 13.26 5.34 -1.67
CA ALA A 252 14.36 5.42 -0.71
C ALA A 252 13.98 4.69 0.59
N LEU A 253 14.83 3.76 1.03
CA LEU A 253 14.62 3.00 2.26
C LEU A 253 14.85 3.88 3.50
N ARG A 254 14.51 3.38 4.68
CA ARG A 254 14.70 4.06 5.96
C ARG A 254 15.55 3.18 6.86
N ILE A 255 16.59 3.76 7.44
CA ILE A 255 17.48 3.04 8.36
C ILE A 255 17.56 3.90 9.63
N PRO A 256 17.08 3.41 10.78
CA PRO A 256 16.42 2.11 10.98
C PRO A 256 15.04 2.03 10.29
N VAL A 257 14.51 0.81 10.15
CA VAL A 257 13.14 0.59 9.68
C VAL A 257 12.17 1.26 10.67
N PRO A 258 11.21 2.08 10.21
CA PRO A 258 10.42 2.92 11.11
C PRO A 258 9.36 2.15 11.91
N ILE A 259 9.02 0.92 11.50
CA ILE A 259 8.00 0.09 12.13
C ILE A 259 8.21 -1.39 11.81
N ASP A 260 7.85 -2.27 12.75
CA ASP A 260 8.20 -3.69 12.68
C ASP A 260 7.32 -4.52 11.71
N ASP A 261 6.14 -4.01 11.34
CA ASP A 261 5.18 -4.68 10.46
C ASP A 261 5.48 -4.56 8.96
N ILE A 262 6.63 -3.96 8.61
CA ILE A 262 7.16 -3.90 7.25
C ILE A 262 8.53 -4.56 7.13
N VAL A 263 8.87 -4.93 5.89
CA VAL A 263 10.21 -5.38 5.51
C VAL A 263 10.69 -4.56 4.32
N GLN A 264 12.00 -4.31 4.28
CA GLN A 264 12.66 -3.52 3.24
C GLN A 264 13.72 -4.37 2.54
N GLU A 265 13.76 -4.30 1.21
CA GLU A 265 14.70 -5.02 0.35
C GLU A 265 15.40 -4.01 -0.56
N ALA A 266 16.72 -3.90 -0.47
CA ALA A 266 17.50 -2.97 -1.30
C ALA A 266 17.61 -3.49 -2.74
N LEU A 267 17.37 -2.61 -3.71
CA LEU A 267 17.52 -2.87 -5.14
C LEU A 267 18.80 -2.28 -5.72
N LEU A 268 19.18 -1.09 -5.25
CA LEU A 268 20.39 -0.38 -5.69
C LEU A 268 20.83 0.65 -4.65
N SER A 269 22.08 1.10 -4.77
CA SER A 269 22.63 2.25 -4.05
C SER A 269 22.67 3.46 -4.99
N ASP A 270 21.97 4.52 -4.61
CA ASP A 270 21.78 5.73 -5.42
C ASP A 270 22.59 6.90 -4.85
N PRO A 271 23.60 7.42 -5.57
CA PRO A 271 24.32 8.62 -5.16
C PRO A 271 23.48 9.89 -5.39
N LEU A 272 23.70 10.89 -4.54
CA LEU A 272 23.21 12.25 -4.78
C LEU A 272 24.22 13.06 -5.59
N VAL A 273 23.71 13.98 -6.39
CA VAL A 273 24.48 14.94 -7.18
C VAL A 273 23.88 16.33 -7.02
N VAL A 274 24.74 17.35 -7.05
CA VAL A 274 24.29 18.72 -7.31
C VAL A 274 24.13 18.88 -8.82
N VAL A 275 23.00 19.43 -9.26
CA VAL A 275 22.65 19.54 -10.67
C VAL A 275 22.27 20.98 -10.99
N GLY A 276 22.73 21.45 -12.15
CA GLY A 276 22.27 22.67 -12.81
C GLY A 276 21.91 22.40 -14.27
N ARG A 277 21.51 23.43 -15.02
CA ARG A 277 21.35 23.34 -16.49
C ARG A 277 22.67 23.01 -17.19
N ALA A 278 22.61 22.42 -18.38
CA ALA A 278 23.81 21.98 -19.13
C ALA A 278 24.84 23.08 -19.43
N GLY A 279 24.47 24.36 -19.36
CA GLY A 279 25.37 25.52 -19.51
C GLY A 279 25.60 26.32 -18.23
N HIS A 280 25.38 25.73 -17.06
CA HIS A 280 25.55 26.41 -15.78
C HIS A 280 27.02 26.86 -15.59
N PRO A 281 27.31 28.06 -15.05
CA PRO A 281 28.68 28.56 -14.91
C PRO A 281 29.61 27.60 -14.13
N LEU A 282 29.09 26.97 -13.08
CA LEU A 282 29.83 25.98 -12.28
C LEU A 282 30.14 24.67 -13.01
N ALA A 283 29.49 24.37 -14.13
CA ALA A 283 29.76 23.15 -14.89
C ALA A 283 31.13 23.18 -15.61
N ALA A 284 31.69 24.38 -15.81
CA ALA A 284 33.00 24.57 -16.46
C ALA A 284 34.18 24.54 -15.47
N ARG A 285 33.93 24.37 -14.16
CA ARG A 285 34.98 24.30 -13.13
C ARG A 285 35.45 22.86 -12.95
N ASP A 286 36.68 22.69 -12.48
CA ASP A 286 37.19 21.36 -12.09
C ASP A 286 36.65 20.91 -10.72
N HIS A 287 36.39 21.88 -9.84
CA HIS A 287 35.85 21.67 -8.50
C HIS A 287 34.94 22.84 -8.11
N VAL A 288 33.85 22.50 -7.41
CA VAL A 288 32.87 23.45 -6.86
C VAL A 288 32.91 23.35 -5.33
N ASP A 289 33.20 24.46 -4.68
CA ASP A 289 33.29 24.55 -3.21
C ASP A 289 32.01 25.13 -2.59
N MET A 290 31.99 25.28 -1.26
CA MET A 290 30.83 25.84 -0.55
C MET A 290 30.55 27.30 -0.91
N ALA A 291 31.58 28.11 -1.17
CA ALA A 291 31.40 29.52 -1.51
C ALA A 291 30.70 29.64 -2.87
N ASP A 292 31.04 28.76 -3.81
CA ASP A 292 30.35 28.65 -5.09
C ASP A 292 28.88 28.27 -4.92
N LEU A 293 28.58 27.27 -4.08
CA LEU A 293 27.20 26.80 -3.84
C LEU A 293 26.30 27.86 -3.18
N LEU A 294 26.88 28.70 -2.31
CA LEU A 294 26.20 29.81 -1.65
C LEU A 294 25.87 30.97 -2.62
N ALA A 295 26.56 31.06 -3.76
CA ALA A 295 26.36 32.13 -4.74
C ALA A 295 25.11 31.94 -5.62
N TYR A 296 24.48 30.76 -5.61
CA TYR A 296 23.36 30.42 -6.50
C TYR A 296 22.10 30.05 -5.74
N PRO A 297 20.91 30.42 -6.26
CA PRO A 297 19.64 30.02 -5.64
C PRO A 297 19.36 28.52 -5.81
N TRP A 298 18.50 27.94 -4.98
CA TRP A 298 18.24 26.50 -4.99
C TRP A 298 16.77 26.12 -5.18
N ALA A 299 16.56 24.99 -5.85
CA ALA A 299 15.37 24.16 -5.74
C ALA A 299 15.69 22.97 -4.81
N VAL A 300 15.04 22.90 -3.66
CA VAL A 300 15.42 21.99 -2.56
C VAL A 300 14.40 20.87 -2.35
N PRO A 301 14.84 19.70 -1.84
CA PRO A 301 13.92 18.63 -1.47
C PRO A 301 12.99 19.04 -0.33
N ARG A 302 11.82 18.39 -0.29
CA ARG A 302 10.82 18.62 0.77
C ARG A 302 11.36 18.36 2.17
N GLN A 303 10.91 19.17 3.12
CA GLN A 303 11.19 18.97 4.54
C GLN A 303 10.84 17.55 5.02
N GLY A 304 11.67 17.00 5.91
CA GLY A 304 11.50 15.64 6.46
C GLY A 304 11.87 14.49 5.51
N THR A 305 12.47 14.75 4.35
CA THR A 305 12.97 13.70 3.45
C THR A 305 14.45 13.39 3.70
N PRO A 306 14.93 12.15 3.44
CA PRO A 306 16.36 11.84 3.55
C PRO A 306 17.26 12.74 2.70
N THR A 307 16.81 13.10 1.49
CA THR A 307 17.57 14.02 0.62
C THR A 307 17.62 15.42 1.21
N ARG A 308 16.56 15.88 1.90
CA ARG A 308 16.60 17.16 2.61
C ARG A 308 17.61 17.15 3.74
N ALA A 309 17.65 16.09 4.56
CA ALA A 309 18.67 15.97 5.61
C ALA A 309 20.10 16.00 5.05
N ARG A 310 20.32 15.45 3.85
CA ARG A 310 21.62 15.54 3.15
C ARG A 310 21.90 16.94 2.59
N PHE A 311 20.87 17.64 2.12
CA PHE A 311 21.00 19.04 1.71
C PHE A 311 21.35 19.92 2.92
N ASP A 312 20.65 19.79 4.05
CA ASP A 312 20.95 20.59 5.24
C ASP A 312 22.37 20.28 5.76
N ALA A 313 22.78 18.99 5.76
CA ALA A 313 24.14 18.58 6.12
C ALA A 313 25.22 19.04 5.14
N LEU A 314 24.89 19.30 3.86
CA LEU A 314 25.83 19.86 2.89
C LEU A 314 26.26 21.27 3.33
N PHE A 315 25.34 22.09 3.81
CA PHE A 315 25.62 23.45 4.26
C PHE A 315 26.15 23.52 5.70
N GLY A 316 25.89 22.51 6.54
CA GLY A 316 26.37 22.49 7.92
C GLY A 316 25.83 23.68 8.72
N ASP A 317 26.73 24.51 9.24
CA ASP A 317 26.38 25.74 9.97
C ASP A 317 26.18 26.95 9.05
N ALA A 318 26.49 26.84 7.75
CA ALA A 318 26.26 27.92 6.80
C ALA A 318 24.77 28.07 6.48
N GLU A 319 24.28 29.31 6.43
CA GLU A 319 22.92 29.56 5.98
C GLU A 319 22.83 29.38 4.46
N PRO A 320 21.90 28.56 3.95
CA PRO A 320 21.68 28.43 2.52
C PRO A 320 21.16 29.77 1.95
N PRO A 321 21.38 30.03 0.65
CA PRO A 321 20.99 31.28 0.03
C PRO A 321 19.47 31.47 0.04
N GLY A 322 19.03 32.74 0.04
CA GLY A 322 17.62 33.10 0.01
C GLY A 322 16.90 32.64 -1.27
N GLY A 323 15.56 32.60 -1.22
CA GLY A 323 14.75 32.27 -2.38
C GLY A 323 14.72 30.77 -2.72
N LEU A 324 14.85 29.90 -1.72
CA LEU A 324 14.71 28.46 -1.85
C LEU A 324 13.31 28.09 -2.37
N VAL A 325 13.26 27.24 -3.38
CA VAL A 325 12.00 26.66 -3.89
C VAL A 325 11.92 25.20 -3.47
N GLU A 326 11.00 24.86 -2.58
CA GLU A 326 10.85 23.48 -2.09
C GLU A 326 9.99 22.63 -3.04
N SER A 327 10.53 21.51 -3.55
CA SER A 327 9.77 20.57 -4.37
C SER A 327 10.38 19.17 -4.43
N SER A 328 9.54 18.17 -4.67
CA SER A 328 9.93 16.81 -5.05
C SER A 328 9.51 16.45 -6.49
N SER A 329 8.94 17.41 -7.24
CA SER A 329 8.48 17.21 -8.60
C SER A 329 9.64 17.43 -9.57
N LEU A 330 10.10 16.34 -10.21
CA LEU A 330 11.17 16.43 -11.22
C LEU A 330 10.79 17.37 -12.36
N ILE A 331 9.52 17.37 -12.79
CA ILE A 331 9.04 18.21 -13.89
C ILE A 331 9.15 19.70 -13.51
N LEU A 332 8.78 20.06 -12.28
CA LEU A 332 8.92 21.43 -11.79
C LEU A 332 10.39 21.82 -11.64
N ILE A 333 11.19 20.96 -11.00
CA ILE A 333 12.64 21.19 -10.80
C ILE A 333 13.31 21.41 -12.15
N ARG A 334 13.03 20.57 -13.15
CA ARG A 334 13.55 20.71 -14.51
C ARG A 334 13.18 22.07 -15.11
N GLY A 335 11.92 22.48 -15.04
CA GLY A 335 11.48 23.77 -15.55
C GLY A 335 12.19 24.95 -14.87
N LEU A 336 12.36 24.89 -13.54
CA LEU A 336 13.10 25.91 -12.79
C LEU A 336 14.57 25.98 -13.19
N LEU A 337 15.23 24.84 -13.40
CA LEU A 337 16.65 24.77 -13.73
C LEU A 337 16.94 25.20 -15.17
N LEU A 338 16.07 24.88 -16.13
CA LEU A 338 16.33 25.17 -17.54
C LEU A 338 16.43 26.67 -17.84
N ASP A 339 15.64 27.49 -17.14
CA ASP A 339 15.55 28.95 -17.36
C ASP A 339 16.25 29.77 -16.25
N SER A 340 17.12 29.15 -15.44
CA SER A 340 17.87 29.86 -14.40
C SER A 340 19.18 29.19 -14.03
N ASP A 341 20.00 29.87 -13.21
CA ASP A 341 21.18 29.28 -12.58
C ASP A 341 20.85 28.69 -11.20
N ARG A 342 19.65 28.12 -11.04
CA ARG A 342 19.30 27.39 -9.81
C ARG A 342 20.02 26.05 -9.74
N LEU A 343 20.38 25.68 -8.53
CA LEU A 343 20.94 24.37 -8.21
C LEU A 343 19.90 23.47 -7.54
N THR A 344 20.09 22.16 -7.62
CA THR A 344 19.31 21.19 -6.85
C THR A 344 20.17 20.02 -6.40
N LEU A 345 19.86 19.46 -5.23
CA LEU A 345 20.44 18.20 -4.75
C LEU A 345 19.45 17.07 -5.04
N ILE A 346 19.83 16.14 -5.91
CA ILE A 346 18.93 15.11 -6.44
C ILE A 346 19.66 13.79 -6.70
N SER A 347 18.90 12.71 -6.86
CA SER A 347 19.42 11.41 -7.30
C SER A 347 20.04 11.52 -8.70
N ALA A 348 21.21 10.92 -8.88
CA ALA A 348 21.84 10.81 -10.20
C ALA A 348 20.98 10.01 -11.19
N HIS A 349 20.26 8.98 -10.70
CA HIS A 349 19.34 8.18 -11.54
C HIS A 349 18.08 8.95 -11.93
N GLN A 350 17.63 9.87 -11.09
CA GLN A 350 16.39 10.62 -11.32
C GLN A 350 16.54 11.64 -12.46
N ILE A 351 17.74 12.12 -12.76
CA ILE A 351 18.02 13.04 -13.89
C ILE A 351 18.61 12.33 -15.11
N ARG A 352 18.50 11.00 -15.19
CA ARG A 352 19.14 10.21 -16.25
C ARG A 352 18.73 10.68 -17.64
N HIS A 353 17.43 10.86 -17.87
CA HIS A 353 16.90 11.28 -19.17
C HIS A 353 17.31 12.72 -19.49
N GLU A 354 17.21 13.63 -18.51
CA GLU A 354 17.66 15.01 -18.66
C GLU A 354 19.15 15.10 -19.01
N ARG A 355 19.99 14.26 -18.39
CA ARG A 355 21.43 14.19 -18.71
C ARG A 355 21.67 13.65 -20.13
N GLN A 356 20.98 12.57 -20.51
CA GLN A 356 21.09 11.99 -21.85
C GLN A 356 20.66 12.96 -22.96
N LEU A 357 19.66 13.80 -22.68
CA LEU A 357 19.18 14.83 -23.59
C LEU A 357 19.99 16.14 -23.54
N GLY A 358 21.05 16.21 -22.72
CA GLY A 358 21.86 17.42 -22.58
C GLY A 358 21.12 18.62 -21.98
N LEU A 359 20.09 18.37 -21.16
CA LEU A 359 19.27 19.41 -20.53
C LEU A 359 19.85 19.84 -19.18
N LEU A 360 20.24 18.87 -18.36
CA LEU A 360 20.79 19.08 -17.02
C LEU A 360 22.14 18.38 -16.89
N THR A 361 23.05 18.97 -16.13
CA THR A 361 24.38 18.41 -15.87
C THR A 361 24.67 18.32 -14.38
N PRO A 362 25.21 17.19 -13.89
CA PRO A 362 25.87 17.14 -12.58
C PRO A 362 27.00 18.16 -12.53
N LEU A 363 27.15 18.82 -11.37
CA LEU A 363 28.27 19.73 -11.08
C LEU A 363 29.37 19.00 -10.29
N PRO A 364 30.64 19.42 -10.40
CA PRO A 364 31.77 18.74 -9.76
C PRO A 364 31.89 19.08 -8.26
N VAL A 365 30.89 18.63 -7.51
CA VAL A 365 30.79 18.71 -6.04
C VAL A 365 31.06 17.34 -5.46
N ASP A 366 31.97 17.23 -4.48
CA ASP A 366 32.20 15.98 -3.76
C ASP A 366 31.03 15.67 -2.82
N LEU A 367 30.26 14.66 -3.18
CA LEU A 367 29.16 14.11 -2.38
C LEU A 367 29.40 12.64 -2.04
N SER A 368 30.66 12.24 -1.92
CA SER A 368 31.03 10.89 -1.48
C SER A 368 30.36 10.55 -0.15
N GLY A 369 29.89 9.30 -0.02
CA GLY A 369 29.16 8.83 1.17
C GLY A 369 27.69 9.26 1.28
N THR A 370 27.15 10.03 0.32
CA THR A 370 25.72 10.39 0.31
C THR A 370 24.81 9.35 -0.35
N ALA A 371 25.40 8.26 -0.85
CA ALA A 371 24.66 7.18 -1.48
C ALA A 371 23.65 6.55 -0.51
N ARG A 372 22.44 6.28 -0.99
CA ARG A 372 21.38 5.70 -0.17
C ARG A 372 20.73 4.49 -0.86
N PRO A 373 20.30 3.50 -0.08
CA PRO A 373 19.61 2.36 -0.64
C PRO A 373 18.22 2.76 -1.13
N ILE A 374 17.93 2.39 -2.37
CA ILE A 374 16.62 2.47 -3.01
C ILE A 374 16.12 1.05 -3.13
N GLY A 375 14.86 0.82 -2.80
CA GLY A 375 14.37 -0.54 -2.73
C GLY A 375 12.87 -0.68 -2.63
N ILE A 376 12.47 -1.90 -2.29
CA ILE A 376 11.09 -2.33 -2.11
C ILE A 376 10.78 -2.33 -0.62
N THR A 377 9.61 -1.81 -0.24
CA THR A 377 9.02 -1.95 1.08
C THR A 377 7.68 -2.66 0.94
N ARG A 378 7.46 -3.70 1.75
CA ARG A 378 6.21 -4.48 1.78
C ARG A 378 5.82 -4.80 3.22
N ARG A 379 4.54 -5.12 3.47
CA ARG A 379 4.11 -5.63 4.78
C ARG A 379 4.81 -6.97 5.04
N ARG A 380 5.25 -7.20 6.27
CA ARG A 380 5.97 -8.42 6.68
C ARG A 380 5.19 -9.69 6.35
N ASP A 381 3.90 -9.69 6.67
CA ASP A 381 3.03 -10.85 6.53
C ASP A 381 2.26 -10.87 5.20
N TRP A 382 2.59 -10.01 4.23
CA TRP A 382 1.89 -10.00 2.94
C TRP A 382 2.27 -11.20 2.08
N ARG A 383 1.25 -11.92 1.61
CA ARG A 383 1.38 -13.03 0.67
C ARG A 383 1.03 -12.53 -0.74
N PRO A 384 2.02 -12.29 -1.62
CA PRO A 384 1.74 -11.88 -3.00
C PRO A 384 1.00 -12.99 -3.77
N THR A 385 0.17 -12.60 -4.74
CA THR A 385 -0.32 -13.52 -5.79
C THR A 385 0.81 -13.91 -6.75
N ALA A 386 0.55 -14.82 -7.70
CA ALA A 386 1.55 -15.19 -8.70
C ALA A 386 1.97 -13.99 -9.56
N THR A 387 1.02 -13.21 -10.08
CA THR A 387 1.28 -11.97 -10.83
C THR A 387 2.07 -10.94 -10.02
N GLN A 388 1.73 -10.75 -8.73
CA GLN A 388 2.47 -9.83 -7.86
C GLN A 388 3.90 -10.31 -7.59
N SER A 389 4.11 -11.62 -7.50
CA SER A 389 5.42 -12.23 -7.33
C SER A 389 6.29 -12.02 -8.56
N LEU A 390 5.73 -12.23 -9.76
CA LEU A 390 6.40 -11.93 -11.02
C LEU A 390 6.79 -10.45 -11.12
N PHE A 391 5.92 -9.54 -10.68
CA PHE A 391 6.25 -8.11 -10.67
C PHE A 391 7.40 -7.76 -9.71
N LEU A 392 7.50 -8.42 -8.56
CA LEU A 392 8.65 -8.26 -7.67
C LEU A 392 9.95 -8.68 -8.37
N ASP A 393 9.93 -9.74 -9.17
CA ASP A 393 11.09 -10.17 -9.96
C ASP A 393 11.44 -9.17 -11.05
N CYS A 394 10.45 -8.60 -11.74
CA CYS A 394 10.65 -7.50 -12.68
C CYS A 394 11.30 -6.26 -12.01
N LEU A 395 10.88 -5.91 -10.78
CA LEU A 395 11.47 -4.83 -10.00
C LEU A 395 12.94 -5.11 -9.63
N ARG A 396 13.25 -6.35 -9.24
CA ARG A 396 14.63 -6.79 -8.94
C ARG A 396 15.52 -6.68 -10.17
N ALA A 397 15.05 -7.19 -11.31
CA ALA A 397 15.77 -7.09 -12.59
C ALA A 397 16.01 -5.64 -13.00
N ALA A 398 14.99 -4.78 -12.90
CA ALA A 398 15.10 -3.36 -13.22
C ALA A 398 16.07 -2.62 -12.25
N GLY A 399 16.08 -3.00 -10.98
CA GLY A 399 17.02 -2.49 -9.97
C GLY A 399 18.47 -2.85 -10.31
N ALA A 400 18.73 -4.11 -10.66
CA ALA A 400 20.05 -4.57 -11.08
C ALA A 400 20.54 -3.85 -12.36
N GLN A 401 19.67 -3.67 -13.35
CA GLN A 401 19.97 -2.90 -14.56
C GLN A 401 20.30 -1.43 -14.24
N ALA A 402 19.53 -0.82 -13.33
CA ALA A 402 19.77 0.56 -12.91
C ALA A 402 21.14 0.70 -12.22
N GLN A 403 21.49 -0.24 -11.33
CA GLN A 403 22.78 -0.26 -10.63
C GLN A 403 23.97 -0.41 -11.57
N ALA A 404 23.83 -1.21 -12.64
CA ALA A 404 24.87 -1.41 -13.64
C ALA A 404 25.13 -0.15 -14.47
N GLY A 405 24.07 0.58 -14.86
CA GLY A 405 24.17 1.80 -15.68
C GLY A 405 24.76 3.03 -14.97
N VAL A 406 25.16 2.93 -13.69
CA VAL A 406 25.91 3.98 -12.98
C VAL A 406 27.42 3.79 -13.10
N LYS A 407 27.86 2.55 -13.33
CA LYS A 407 29.29 2.21 -13.45
C LYS A 407 29.85 2.49 -14.85
N SER A 408 28.97 2.74 -15.82
CA SER A 408 29.25 3.21 -17.19
C SER A 408 28.99 4.71 -17.29
#